data_AF-A0A8X6Y2K9-F1
#
_entry.id   AF-A0A8X6Y2K9-F1
#
_cell.length_a   1.000
_cell.length_b   1.000
_cell.length_c   1.000
_cell.angle_alpha   90.00
_cell.angle_beta   90.00
_cell.angle_gamma   90.00
#
_symmetry.space_group_name_H-M   'P 1'
#
loop_
_entity.id
_entity.type
_entity.pdbx_description
1 polymer ?
#
loop_
_entity_poly.entity_id
_entity_poly.type
_entity_poly.pdbx_seq_one_letter_code
_entity_poly.pdbx_strand_id
1 'polypeptide(L)'
;MKSFVTEEDGDAFQYLGSIFPRLRDAKIKEGIFVGSQMRKIMKDPTFPPILEGKEKAAWEAFKSVVRGFLDSKKKMRTPTKVI
;
A
#
# COMPACT_ATOMS: atom_id res chain seq x y z
N MET A 1 15.19 14.01 -10.56
CA MET A 1 13.77 13.65 -10.27
C MET A 1 13.75 13.07 -8.87
N LYS A 2 13.05 13.72 -7.93
CA LYS A 2 12.99 13.31 -6.52
C LYS A 2 11.79 12.38 -6.35
N SER A 3 12.02 11.11 -6.04
CA SER A 3 10.98 10.08 -5.93
C SER A 3 10.10 10.34 -4.69
N PHE A 4 8.79 10.16 -4.85
CA PHE A 4 7.73 10.44 -3.87
C PHE A 4 7.71 9.51 -2.66
N VAL A 5 8.60 8.51 -2.61
CA VAL A 5 8.60 7.47 -1.60
C VAL A 5 9.85 7.66 -0.77
N THR A 6 9.60 8.09 0.47
CA THR A 6 10.48 8.03 1.64
C THR A 6 11.83 8.74 1.51
N GLU A 7 12.09 9.60 2.49
CA GLU A 7 13.48 9.92 2.83
C GLU A 7 14.20 8.57 3.04
N GLU A 8 15.36 8.37 2.40
CA GLU A 8 16.04 7.07 2.35
C GLU A 8 16.40 6.51 3.74
N ASP A 9 16.33 7.36 4.77
CA ASP A 9 16.59 7.04 6.17
C ASP A 9 15.35 7.07 7.08
N GLY A 10 14.14 7.26 6.54
CA GLY A 10 12.92 7.31 7.34
C GLY A 10 12.54 5.95 7.95
N ASP A 11 11.94 5.98 9.15
CA ASP A 11 11.52 4.76 9.87
C ASP A 11 10.63 3.83 9.03
N ALA A 12 9.78 4.41 8.17
CA ALA A 12 8.96 3.66 7.24
C ALA A 12 9.77 2.88 6.20
N PHE A 13 10.88 3.44 5.69
CA PHE A 13 11.77 2.78 4.74
C PHE A 13 12.53 1.64 5.40
N GLN A 14 13.09 1.87 6.59
CA GLN A 14 13.78 0.84 7.36
C GLN A 14 12.84 -0.33 7.71
N TYR A 15 11.61 0.00 8.12
CA TYR A 15 10.60 -1.00 8.43
C TYR A 15 10.19 -1.81 7.19
N LEU A 16 10.03 -1.18 6.02
CA LEU A 16 9.79 -1.89 4.76
C LEU A 16 10.95 -2.82 4.38
N GLY A 17 12.19 -2.38 4.58
CA GLY A 17 13.38 -3.22 4.44
C GLY A 17 13.33 -4.46 5.35
N SER A 18 12.85 -4.30 6.59
CA SER A 18 12.72 -5.41 7.55
C SER A 18 11.64 -6.43 7.16
N ILE A 19 10.50 -5.99 6.59
CA ILE A 19 9.42 -6.90 6.14
C ILE A 19 9.82 -7.61 4.84
N PHE A 20 10.60 -6.94 4.00
CA PHE A 20 11.00 -7.43 2.69
C PHE A 20 12.52 -7.48 2.53
N PRO A 21 13.25 -8.31 3.31
CA PRO A 21 14.70 -8.41 3.22
C PRO A 21 15.18 -8.99 1.88
N ARG A 22 14.26 -9.51 1.06
CA ARG A 22 14.53 -10.03 -0.30
C ARG A 22 14.23 -9.01 -1.40
N LEU A 23 13.58 -7.88 -1.09
CA LEU A 23 13.46 -6.78 -2.03
C LEU A 23 14.77 -6.00 -2.05
N ARG A 24 15.20 -5.59 -3.24
CA ARG A 24 16.33 -4.66 -3.36
C ARG A 24 15.85 -3.28 -2.93
N ASP A 25 16.70 -2.51 -2.25
CA ASP A 25 16.42 -1.15 -1.81
C ASP A 25 15.89 -0.27 -2.95
N ALA A 26 16.39 -0.48 -4.18
CA ALA A 26 15.88 0.19 -5.38
C ALA A 26 14.38 -0.03 -5.63
N LYS A 27 13.85 -1.25 -5.41
CA LYS A 27 12.41 -1.55 -5.58
C LYS A 27 11.56 -0.98 -4.45
N ILE A 28 12.12 -0.90 -3.24
CA ILE A 28 11.46 -0.26 -2.09
C ILE A 28 11.40 1.26 -2.33
N LYS A 29 12.50 1.86 -2.80
CA LYS A 29 12.62 3.28 -3.16
C LYS A 29 11.72 3.69 -4.33
N GLU A 30 11.54 2.80 -5.31
CA GLU A 30 10.59 3.01 -6.40
C GLU A 30 9.13 2.70 -6.00
N GLY A 31 8.88 2.19 -4.79
CA GLY A 31 7.54 1.83 -4.32
C GLY A 31 6.92 0.66 -5.10
N ILE A 32 7.74 -0.18 -5.75
CA ILE A 32 7.28 -1.29 -6.58
C ILE A 32 7.02 -2.50 -5.68
N PHE A 33 5.77 -2.63 -5.24
CA PHE A 33 5.29 -3.78 -4.49
C PHE A 33 4.45 -4.70 -5.37
N VAL A 34 4.69 -6.01 -5.26
CA VAL A 34 3.77 -7.00 -5.83
C VAL A 34 2.50 -7.03 -4.99
N GLY A 35 1.33 -7.27 -5.60
CA GLY A 35 0.05 -7.25 -4.88
C GLY A 35 -0.01 -8.14 -3.62
N SER A 36 0.76 -9.24 -3.56
CA SER A 36 0.89 -10.07 -2.36
C SER A 36 1.64 -9.36 -1.21
N GLN A 37 2.70 -8.61 -1.53
CA GLN A 37 3.50 -7.83 -0.59
C GLN A 37 2.69 -6.66 -0.05
N MET A 38 1.99 -5.96 -0.95
CA MET A 38 1.09 -4.86 -0.59
C MET A 38 -0.04 -5.31 0.35
N ARG A 39 -0.65 -6.47 0.09
CA ARG A 39 -1.64 -7.08 1.00
C ARG A 39 -1.07 -7.44 2.36
N LYS A 40 0.23 -7.79 2.45
CA LYS A 40 0.90 -8.11 3.71
C LYS A 40 1.07 -6.85 4.56
N ILE A 41 1.57 -5.76 3.98
CA ILE A 41 1.72 -4.46 4.67
C ILE A 41 0.37 -3.90 5.08
N MET A 42 -0.65 -3.98 4.21
CA MET A 42 -1.99 -3.47 4.53
C MET A 42 -2.68 -4.21 5.69
N LYS A 43 -2.30 -5.46 5.94
CA LYS A 43 -2.78 -6.25 7.08
C LYS A 43 -1.95 -6.03 8.34
N ASP A 44 -0.79 -5.39 8.22
CA ASP A 44 0.10 -5.17 9.34
C ASP A 44 -0.38 -3.96 10.16
N PRO A 45 -0.80 -4.16 11.42
CA PRO A 45 -1.24 -3.07 12.28
C PRO A 45 -0.07 -2.17 12.73
N THR A 46 1.18 -2.63 12.59
CA THR A 46 2.36 -1.89 13.07
C THR A 46 2.91 -0.91 12.03
N PHE A 47 2.48 -0.98 10.77
CA PHE A 47 2.91 -0.03 9.73
C PHE A 47 2.24 1.36 9.79
N PRO A 48 0.92 1.50 9.96
CA PRO A 48 0.26 2.81 10.06
C PRO A 48 0.80 3.76 11.15
N PRO A 49 1.19 3.30 12.36
CA PRO A 49 1.76 4.18 13.38
C PRO A 49 3.21 4.60 13.11
N ILE A 50 3.94 3.92 12.21
CA ILE A 50 5.30 4.29 11.79
C ILE A 50 5.27 5.45 10.78
N LEU A 51 4.13 5.65 10.11
CA LEU A 51 3.97 6.71 9.11
C LEU A 51 3.58 8.03 9.76
N GLU A 52 4.30 9.10 9.42
CA GLU A 52 4.05 10.44 9.96
C GLU A 52 3.67 11.46 8.88
N GLY A 53 2.89 12.47 9.27
CA GLY A 53 2.53 13.62 8.44
C GLY A 53 2.03 13.27 7.03
N LYS A 54 2.85 13.57 6.02
CA LYS A 54 2.54 13.38 4.59
C LYS A 54 2.51 11.91 4.19
N GLU A 55 3.32 11.06 4.84
CA GLU A 55 3.39 9.63 4.52
C GLU A 55 2.12 8.91 4.97
N LYS A 56 1.60 9.29 6.14
CA LYS A 56 0.30 8.79 6.62
C LYS A 56 -0.84 9.17 5.69
N ALA A 57 -0.87 10.42 5.22
CA ALA A 57 -1.87 10.87 4.25
C ALA A 57 -1.77 10.12 2.92
N ALA A 58 -0.55 9.89 2.42
CA ALA A 58 -0.31 9.09 1.22
C ALA A 58 -0.75 7.63 1.41
N TRP A 59 -0.50 7.05 2.59
CA TRP A 59 -0.93 5.68 2.92
C TRP A 59 -2.45 5.52 3.01
N GLU A 60 -3.17 6.49 3.58
CA GLU A 60 -4.64 6.49 3.55
C GLU A 60 -5.19 6.56 2.12
N ALA A 61 -4.62 7.42 1.27
CA ALA A 61 -5.00 7.52 -0.14
C ALA A 61 -4.72 6.20 -0.88
N PHE A 62 -3.57 5.59 -0.62
CA PHE A 62 -3.19 4.30 -1.18
C PHE A 62 -4.11 3.16 -0.75
N LYS A 63 -4.49 3.09 0.54
CA LYS A 63 -5.51 2.14 1.03
C LYS A 63 -6.83 2.27 0.29
N SER A 64 -7.27 3.50 0.00
CA SER A 64 -8.49 3.76 -0.76
C SER A 64 -8.40 3.20 -2.18
N VAL A 65 -7.30 3.48 -2.89
CA VAL A 65 -7.05 2.97 -4.24
C VAL A 65 -7.03 1.44 -4.26
N VAL A 66 -6.28 0.82 -3.35
CA VAL A 66 -6.16 -0.66 -3.29
C VAL A 66 -7.48 -1.32 -2.89
N ARG A 67 -8.27 -0.73 -1.99
CA ARG A 67 -9.63 -1.20 -1.72
C ARG A 67 -10.47 -1.17 -2.99
N GLY A 68 -10.46 -0.08 -3.74
CA GLY A 68 -11.14 0.01 -5.04
C GLY A 68 -10.69 -1.04 -6.05
N PHE A 69 -9.39 -1.37 -6.09
CA PHE A 69 -8.84 -2.43 -6.95
C PHE A 69 -9.20 -3.85 -6.48
N LEU A 70 -9.26 -4.10 -5.17
CA LEU A 70 -9.50 -5.43 -4.59
C LEU A 70 -10.99 -5.76 -4.38
N ASP A 71 -11.86 -4.76 -4.27
CA ASP A 71 -13.29 -4.93 -4.02
C ASP A 71 -14.10 -5.31 -5.28
N SER A 72 -13.41 -5.76 -6.34
CA SER A 72 -14.01 -6.20 -7.61
C SER A 72 -14.74 -7.56 -7.53
N LYS A 73 -15.20 -8.02 -6.36
CA LYS A 73 -15.86 -9.33 -6.19
C LYS A 73 -17.30 -9.31 -5.67
N LYS A 74 -17.96 -8.17 -5.50
CA LYS A 74 -19.41 -8.13 -5.20
C LYS A 74 -20.16 -6.96 -5.85
N LYS A 75 -20.27 -6.97 -7.17
CA LYS A 75 -21.54 -6.57 -7.82
C LYS A 75 -21.91 -7.61 -8.85
N MET A 76 -22.42 -8.73 -8.37
CA MET A 76 -23.41 -9.48 -9.14
C MET A 76 -24.57 -8.51 -9.33
N ARG A 77 -24.60 -7.81 -10.47
CA ARG A 77 -25.77 -7.09 -10.93
C ARG A 77 -26.84 -8.14 -11.16
N THR A 78 -27.73 -8.33 -10.20
CA THR A 78 -29.01 -8.97 -10.51
C THR A 78 -29.75 -8.03 -11.47
N PRO A 79 -30.28 -8.53 -12.60
CA PRO A 79 -31.13 -7.71 -13.43
C PRO A 79 -32.43 -7.49 -12.65
N THR A 80 -32.69 -6.25 -12.26
CA THR A 80 -34.01 -5.84 -11.81
C THR A 80 -34.98 -6.06 -12.96
N LYS A 81 -35.80 -7.13 -12.88
CA LYS A 81 -37.03 -7.21 -13.65
C LYS A 81 -37.95 -6.13 -13.10
N VAL A 82 -38.14 -5.07 -13.87
CA VAL A 82 -39.28 -4.18 -13.74
C VAL A 82 -40.48 -4.99 -14.25
N ILE A 83 -41.43 -5.26 -13.35
CA ILE A 83 -42.79 -5.70 -13.68
C ILE A 83 -43.67 -4.46 -13.54
#